data_AF-A0A255Z2K8-F1
#
_entry.id   AF-A0A255Z2K8-F1
#
_cell.length_a   1.000
_cell.length_b   1.000
_cell.length_c   1.000
_cell.angle_alpha   90.00
_cell.angle_beta   90.00
_cell.angle_gamma   90.00
#
_symmetry.space_group_name_H-M   'P 1'
#
loop_
_entity.id
_entity.type
_entity.pdbx_description
1 polymer ?
#
loop_
_entity_poly.entity_id
_entity_poly.type
_entity_poly.pdbx_seq_one_letter_code
_entity_poly.pdbx_strand_id
1 'polypeptide(L)'
;MTVQVNITPNGRMSLPADIRKRLGLVGGGAVYLDETPDCLVLRTAAQAVARAQALAKQYTEGNPDASVEAFLAKRREDSGE
;
A
#
# COMPACT_ATOMS: atom_id res chain seq x y z
N MET A 1 9.25 8.49 -14.56
CA MET A 1 10.19 9.58 -14.23
C MET A 1 11.27 9.00 -13.35
N THR A 2 12.53 9.08 -13.76
CA THR A 2 13.68 8.62 -12.97
C THR A 2 14.30 9.82 -12.29
N VAL A 3 14.53 9.73 -10.98
CA VAL A 3 15.17 10.79 -10.21
C VAL A 3 16.34 10.19 -9.45
N GLN A 4 17.53 10.76 -9.65
CA GLN A 4 18.69 10.38 -8.86
C GLN A 4 18.56 10.98 -7.46
N VAL A 5 18.70 10.14 -6.44
CA VAL A 5 18.70 10.54 -5.04
C VAL A 5 20.00 10.06 -4.41
N ASN A 6 20.68 10.95 -3.69
CA ASN A 6 21.89 10.58 -2.97
C ASN A 6 21.54 9.94 -1.63
N ILE A 7 22.29 8.89 -1.29
CA ILE A 7 22.23 8.24 0.03
C ILE A 7 23.44 8.73 0.81
N THR A 8 23.20 9.33 1.98
CA THR A 8 24.27 9.76 2.87
C THR A 8 24.91 8.54 3.57
N PRO A 9 26.14 8.65 4.10
CA PRO A 9 26.83 7.51 4.73
C PRO A 9 26.07 6.85 5.89
N ASN A 10 25.16 7.58 6.54
CA ASN A 10 24.27 7.05 7.59
C ASN A 10 22.96 6.44 7.04
N GLY A 11 22.88 6.19 5.73
CA GLY A 11 21.75 5.52 5.08
C GLY A 11 20.53 6.41 4.82
N ARG A 12 20.59 7.72 5.09
CA ARG A 12 19.44 8.61 4.83
C ARG A 12 19.38 8.99 3.36
N MET A 13 18.17 8.97 2.81
CA MET A 13 17.87 9.54 1.49
C MET A 13 16.89 10.70 1.65
N SER A 14 17.06 11.76 0.86
CA SER A 14 16.15 12.89 0.87
C SER A 14 15.20 12.81 -0.32
N LEU A 15 13.90 12.60 -0.06
CA LEU A 15 12.90 12.67 -1.12
C LEU A 15 12.72 14.13 -1.59
N PRO A 16 12.88 14.40 -2.91
CA PRO A 16 12.58 15.69 -3.52
C PRO A 16 11.19 16.21 -3.13
N ALA A 17 11.06 17.53 -3.02
CA ALA A 17 9.86 18.19 -2.51
C ALA A 17 8.61 17.91 -3.36
N ASP A 18 8.76 17.77 -4.68
CA ASP A 18 7.68 17.43 -5.59
C ASP A 18 7.16 15.99 -5.35
N ILE A 19 8.06 15.03 -5.11
CA ILE A 19 7.70 13.65 -4.77
C ILE A 19 6.96 13.62 -3.43
N ARG A 20 7.46 14.35 -2.42
CA ARG A 20 6.78 14.45 -1.11
C ARG A 20 5.36 14.99 -1.25
N LYS A 21 5.15 16.04 -2.04
CA LYS A 21 3.81 16.59 -2.30
C LYS A 21 2.88 15.57 -2.96
N ARG A 22 3.34 14.89 -4.02
CA ARG A 22 2.52 13.87 -4.72
C ARG A 22 2.17 12.67 -3.84
N LEU A 23 3.06 12.29 -2.92
CA LEU A 23 2.84 11.16 -2.02
C LEU A 23 2.18 11.55 -0.69
N GLY A 24 1.82 12.82 -0.49
CA GLY A 24 1.20 13.29 0.76
C GLY A 24 2.15 13.32 1.97
N LEU A 25 3.47 13.35 1.74
CA LEU A 25 4.52 13.30 2.77
C LEU A 25 5.09 14.69 3.10
N VAL A 26 4.32 15.76 2.86
CA VAL A 26 4.79 17.14 3.06
C VAL A 26 5.12 17.43 4.52
N GLY A 27 4.32 16.92 5.45
CA GLY A 27 4.55 17.00 6.89
C GLY A 27 5.49 15.92 7.45
N GLY A 28 6.16 15.15 6.58
CA GLY A 28 6.86 13.93 6.96
C GLY A 28 5.91 12.72 6.99
N GLY A 29 6.37 11.63 7.61
CA GLY A 29 5.63 10.37 7.68
C GLY A 29 6.54 9.16 7.46
N ALA A 30 5.92 8.00 7.33
CA ALA A 30 6.60 6.74 7.05
C ALA A 30 6.25 6.21 5.65
N VAL A 31 7.20 5.52 5.06
CA VAL A 31 7.03 4.71 3.85
C VAL A 31 7.54 3.31 4.14
N TYR A 32 6.95 2.33 3.50
CA TYR A 32 7.44 0.96 3.49
C TYR A 32 8.50 0.83 2.40
N LEU A 33 9.62 0.19 2.74
CA LEU A 33 10.67 -0.16 1.81
C LEU A 33 10.67 -1.68 1.68
N ASP A 34 10.24 -2.16 0.52
CA ASP A 34 10.19 -3.58 0.20
C ASP A 34 11.43 -3.92 -0.62
N GLU A 35 12.19 -4.91 -0.16
CA GLU A 35 13.27 -5.50 -0.94
C GLU A 35 12.68 -6.54 -1.90
N THR A 36 13.02 -6.42 -3.18
CA THR A 36 12.70 -7.40 -4.22
C THR A 36 14.01 -7.94 -4.79
N PRO A 37 13.99 -9.07 -5.54
CA PRO A 37 15.20 -9.63 -6.13
C PRO A 37 16.00 -8.63 -6.98
N ASP A 38 15.32 -7.69 -7.62
CA ASP A 38 15.93 -6.78 -8.60
C ASP A 38 16.10 -5.33 -8.08
N CYS A 39 15.28 -4.91 -7.10
CA CYS A 39 15.25 -3.52 -6.67
C CYS A 39 14.57 -3.29 -5.31
N LEU A 40 14.71 -2.07 -4.79
CA LEU A 40 13.94 -1.58 -3.66
C LEU A 40 12.69 -0.84 -4.13
N VAL A 41 11.55 -1.14 -3.52
CA VAL A 41 10.29 -0.45 -3.81
C VAL A 41 9.80 0.30 -2.59
N LEU A 42 9.61 1.62 -2.75
CA LEU A 42 9.04 2.48 -1.72
C LEU A 42 7.52 2.63 -1.93
N ARG A 43 6.74 2.45 -0.86
CA ARG A 43 5.28 2.60 -0.88
C ARG A 43 4.77 3.36 0.34
N THR A 44 3.72 4.16 0.15
CA THR A 44 2.92 4.64 1.29
C THR A 44 2.01 3.52 1.80
N ALA A 45 1.50 3.65 3.02
CA ALA A 45 0.51 2.71 3.57
C ALA A 45 -0.71 2.56 2.66
N ALA A 46 -1.24 3.69 2.15
CA ALA A 46 -2.38 3.70 1.24
C ALA A 46 -2.09 2.91 -0.05
N GLN A 47 -0.88 3.06 -0.62
CA GLN A 47 -0.47 2.31 -1.81
C GLN A 47 -0.30 0.82 -1.51
N ALA A 48 0.23 0.45 -0.34
CA ALA A 48 0.35 -0.94 0.08
C ALA A 48 -1.02 -1.61 0.22
N VAL A 49 -1.98 -0.93 0.87
CA VAL A 49 -3.37 -1.41 1.01
C VAL A 49 -4.04 -1.54 -0.36
N ALA A 50 -3.95 -0.50 -1.22
CA ALA A 50 -4.52 -0.55 -2.56
C ALA A 50 -3.95 -1.70 -3.39
N ARG A 51 -2.65 -2.00 -3.27
CA ARG A 51 -2.04 -3.16 -3.93
C ARG A 51 -2.58 -4.48 -3.39
N ALA A 52 -2.68 -4.63 -2.07
CA ALA A 52 -3.22 -5.84 -1.45
C ALA A 52 -4.67 -6.08 -1.87
N GLN A 53 -5.49 -5.03 -1.91
CA GLN A 53 -6.87 -5.08 -2.38
C GLN A 53 -6.96 -5.44 -3.87
N ALA A 54 -6.11 -4.85 -4.71
CA ALA A 54 -6.07 -5.18 -6.14
C ALA A 54 -5.68 -6.65 -6.37
N LEU A 55 -4.72 -7.17 -5.61
CA LEU A 55 -4.33 -8.58 -5.66
C LEU A 55 -5.48 -9.49 -5.21
N ALA A 56 -6.11 -9.17 -4.08
CA ALA A 56 -7.25 -9.94 -3.59
C ALA A 56 -8.38 -9.96 -4.64
N LYS A 57 -8.67 -8.82 -5.27
CA LYS A 57 -9.69 -8.71 -6.32
C LYS A 57 -9.44 -9.67 -7.48
N GLN A 58 -8.20 -9.89 -7.90
CA GLN A 58 -7.89 -10.85 -8.97
C GLN A 58 -8.32 -12.28 -8.66
N TYR A 59 -8.34 -12.66 -7.37
CA TYR A 59 -8.72 -14.00 -6.93
C TYR A 59 -10.17 -14.10 -6.46
N THR A 60 -10.84 -12.96 -6.25
CA THR A 60 -12.22 -12.90 -5.77
C THR A 60 -13.21 -12.39 -6.83
N GLU A 61 -12.72 -11.99 -8.01
CA GLU A 61 -13.56 -11.50 -9.10
C GLU A 61 -14.58 -12.58 -9.54
N GLY A 62 -15.86 -12.23 -9.51
CA GLY A 62 -16.95 -13.16 -9.81
C GLY A 62 -17.47 -13.99 -8.62
N ASN A 63 -16.86 -13.87 -7.43
CA ASN A 63 -17.39 -14.48 -6.21
C ASN A 63 -18.11 -13.43 -5.34
N PRO A 64 -19.45 -13.35 -5.36
CA PRO A 64 -20.20 -12.38 -4.57
C PRO A 64 -20.00 -12.57 -3.05
N ASP A 65 -19.69 -13.79 -2.61
CA ASP A 65 -19.45 -14.12 -1.20
C ASP A 65 -18.07 -13.68 -0.69
N ALA A 66 -17.17 -13.27 -1.60
CA ALA A 66 -15.84 -12.81 -1.25
C ALA A 66 -15.78 -11.30 -0.93
N SER A 67 -16.94 -10.62 -0.91
CA SER A 67 -17.04 -9.22 -0.50
C SER A 67 -17.02 -9.06 1.02
N VAL A 68 -16.58 -7.89 1.49
CA VAL A 68 -16.64 -7.53 2.92
C VAL A 68 -18.09 -7.52 3.41
N GLU A 69 -19.02 -7.06 2.57
CA GLU A 69 -20.45 -7.04 2.88
C GLU A 69 -21.02 -8.45 3.08
N ALA A 70 -20.69 -9.39 2.20
CA ALA A 70 -21.11 -10.79 2.35
C ALA A 70 -20.52 -11.44 3.60
N PHE A 71 -19.24 -11.16 3.91
CA PHE A 71 -18.62 -11.63 5.16
C PHE A 71 -19.35 -11.08 6.40
N LEU A 72 -19.65 -9.78 6.42
CA LEU A 72 -20.36 -9.14 7.53
C LEU A 72 -21.81 -9.63 7.66
N ALA A 73 -22.51 -9.85 6.55
CA ALA A 73 -23.85 -10.40 6.54
C ALA A 73 -23.87 -11.81 7.15
N LYS A 74 -22.95 -12.68 6.71
CA LYS A 74 -22.79 -14.03 7.27
C LYS A 74 -22.46 -14.02 8.76
N ARG A 75 -21.61 -13.08 9.21
CA ARG A 75 -21.28 -12.89 10.63
C ARG A 75 -22.49 -12.52 11.49
N ARG A 76 -23.40 -11.68 10.95
CA ARG A 76 -24.64 -11.30 11.64
C ARG A 76 -25.58 -12.50 11.77
N GLU A 77 -25.75 -13.24 10.67
CA GLU A 77 -26.56 -14.47 10.64
C GLU A 77 -26.06 -15.53 11.63
N ASP A 78 -24.74 -15.74 11.72
CA ASP A 78 -24.11 -16.66 12.67
C ASP A 78 -24.21 -16.20 14.14
N SER A 79 -24.39 -14.89 14.38
CA SER A 79 -24.50 -14.31 15.73
C SER A 79 -25.93 -14.25 16.24
N GLY A 80 -26.93 -14.56 15.41
CA GLY A 80 -28.34 -14.68 15.81
C GLY A 80 -29.05 -13.36 16.15
N GLU A 81 -28.53 -12.21 15.68
CA GLU A 81 -29.22 -10.91 15.71
C GLU A 81 -29.97 -10.61 14.40
#